data_AF-A0A9E2W4H2-F1
#
_entry.id   AF-A0A9E2W4H2-F1
#
_cell.length_a   1.000
_cell.length_b   1.000
_cell.length_c   1.000
_cell.angle_alpha   90.00
_cell.angle_beta   90.00
_cell.angle_gamma   90.00
#
_symmetry.space_group_name_H-M   'P 1'
#
loop_
_entity.id
_entity.type
_entity.pdbx_description
1 polymer ?
#
loop_
_entity_poly.entity_id
_entity_poly.type
_entity_poly.pdbx_seq_one_letter_code
_entity_poly.pdbx_strand_id
1 'polypeptide(L)'
;MTQHSLTVGQLLDALKIEIFDKSPQNDFQRKCLERETSLKHYIDVCGIIVHQLVEMPGLSHRNISHWKKAKAKECIENLVNYTEELINELDRKKIENYCRRITSSFLPFSRNVFEPDITLLTLNSYYGVILTDVYWIPDLTIYEAMQIAGGNLKVEELGKRTPSKKSQINQLLKNNPKIFQIYRSHLNTIDEAFKCYDKNINKAFNLLLLTSIEGLTRQLGQYLVSKQNLDVNVHSDKYNSLDAFLRKIPWKEEIKISKTRLALLTSHYKSINYNDPLVDLPKPFEEVFINLKTRLDFLRRRFKENRDLVLHGQETDYDKPYNGYINSSALYEVLETILKCHKIHENK
;
A
#
# COMPACT_ATOMS: atom_id res chain seq x y z
N MET A 1 27.10 3.13 0.37
CA MET A 1 27.02 1.66 0.47
C MET A 1 26.57 1.15 -0.88
N THR A 2 27.26 0.14 -1.38
CA THR A 2 27.52 -0.20 -2.78
C THR A 2 26.28 -0.31 -3.66
N GLN A 3 26.09 0.71 -4.50
CA GLN A 3 25.12 0.77 -5.59
C GLN A 3 25.68 -0.06 -6.76
N HIS A 4 25.62 -1.38 -6.67
CA HIS A 4 25.70 -2.20 -7.88
C HIS A 4 24.33 -2.10 -8.53
N SER A 5 24.16 -1.16 -9.45
CA SER A 5 22.95 -1.11 -10.28
C SER A 5 23.10 -2.14 -11.38
N LEU A 6 22.26 -3.17 -11.39
CA LEU A 6 22.04 -4.01 -12.57
C LEU A 6 21.94 -3.15 -13.83
N THR A 7 22.82 -3.41 -14.80
CA THR A 7 22.79 -2.72 -16.09
C THR A 7 21.80 -3.37 -17.05
N VAL A 8 21.29 -2.61 -18.01
CA VAL A 8 20.46 -3.15 -19.11
C VAL A 8 21.20 -4.26 -19.86
N GLY A 9 22.53 -4.14 -20.05
CA GLY A 9 23.36 -5.17 -20.66
C GLY A 9 23.32 -6.48 -19.89
N GLN A 10 23.52 -6.44 -18.56
CA GLN A 10 23.45 -7.63 -17.70
C GLN A 10 22.07 -8.30 -17.74
N LEU A 11 20.99 -7.52 -17.82
CA LEU A 11 19.63 -8.05 -17.97
C LEU A 11 19.45 -8.76 -19.33
N LEU A 12 19.88 -8.12 -20.42
CA LEU A 12 19.79 -8.71 -21.76
C LEU A 12 20.65 -9.96 -21.90
N ASP A 13 21.83 -9.98 -21.29
CA ASP A 13 22.71 -11.14 -21.29
C ASP A 13 22.08 -12.29 -20.50
N ALA A 14 21.51 -12.02 -19.32
CA ALA A 14 20.82 -13.03 -18.52
C ALA A 14 19.66 -13.71 -19.26
N LEU A 15 18.89 -12.95 -20.06
CA LEU A 15 17.81 -13.51 -20.88
C LEU A 15 18.31 -14.40 -22.02
N LYS A 16 19.54 -14.17 -22.51
CA LYS A 16 20.16 -14.93 -23.61
C LYS A 16 20.91 -16.18 -23.17
N ILE A 17 21.36 -16.26 -21.92
CA ILE A 17 22.11 -17.42 -21.39
C ILE A 17 21.27 -18.68 -21.60
N GLU A 18 21.78 -19.70 -22.28
CA GLU A 18 21.12 -21.02 -22.36
C GLU A 18 21.87 -21.99 -21.43
N ILE A 19 21.25 -22.39 -20.32
CA ILE A 19 21.89 -23.25 -19.32
C ILE A 19 21.60 -24.72 -19.60
N PHE A 20 20.34 -25.06 -19.89
CA PHE A 20 19.89 -26.42 -20.15
C PHE A 20 19.39 -26.59 -21.59
N ASP A 21 19.55 -27.80 -22.13
CA ASP A 21 19.11 -28.12 -23.49
C ASP A 21 17.60 -28.04 -23.63
N LYS A 22 17.15 -27.44 -24.75
CA LYS A 22 15.72 -27.35 -25.11
C LYS A 22 15.06 -28.71 -25.34
N SER A 23 15.85 -29.77 -25.52
CA SER A 23 15.40 -31.16 -25.70
C SER A 23 15.83 -32.02 -24.50
N PRO A 24 15.12 -31.94 -23.36
CA PRO A 24 15.49 -32.64 -22.14
C PRO A 24 15.39 -34.16 -22.32
N GLN A 25 16.41 -34.88 -21.86
CA GLN A 25 16.52 -36.34 -21.99
C GLN A 25 15.85 -37.09 -20.82
N ASN A 26 15.53 -36.40 -19.72
CA ASN A 26 14.90 -36.99 -18.55
C ASN A 26 14.07 -35.96 -17.76
N ASP A 27 13.27 -36.44 -16.81
CA ASP A 27 12.38 -35.60 -15.97
C ASP A 27 13.16 -34.53 -15.17
N PHE A 28 14.35 -34.85 -14.69
CA PHE A 28 15.19 -33.90 -13.96
C PHE A 28 15.63 -32.72 -14.84
N GLN A 29 16.13 -33.01 -16.05
CA GLN A 29 16.50 -31.99 -17.03
C GLN A 29 15.30 -31.16 -17.46
N ARG A 30 14.13 -31.77 -17.62
CA ARG A 30 12.88 -31.04 -17.91
C ARG A 30 12.56 -30.03 -16.82
N LYS A 31 12.62 -30.41 -15.54
CA LYS A 31 12.40 -29.50 -14.40
C LYS A 31 13.43 -28.36 -14.34
N CYS A 32 14.70 -28.66 -14.62
CA CYS A 32 15.74 -27.63 -14.69
C CYS A 32 15.48 -26.62 -15.81
N LEU A 33 15.06 -27.08 -16.99
CA LEU A 33 14.69 -26.21 -18.11
C LEU A 33 13.44 -25.37 -17.80
N GLU A 34 12.43 -25.96 -17.17
CA GLU A 34 11.23 -25.23 -16.72
C GLU A 34 11.58 -24.14 -15.68
N ARG A 35 12.48 -24.42 -14.73
CA ARG A 35 13.01 -23.44 -13.78
C ARG A 35 13.71 -22.29 -14.49
N GLU A 36 14.63 -22.60 -15.41
CA GLU A 36 15.39 -21.62 -16.20
C GLU A 36 14.43 -20.71 -16.99
N THR A 37 13.48 -21.31 -17.70
CA THR A 37 12.48 -20.59 -18.51
C THR A 37 11.64 -19.68 -17.62
N SER A 38 11.24 -20.16 -16.43
CA SER A 38 10.44 -19.38 -15.50
C SER A 38 11.22 -18.20 -14.89
N LEU A 39 12.51 -18.37 -14.55
CA LEU A 39 13.37 -17.25 -14.10
C LEU A 39 13.42 -16.14 -15.15
N LYS A 40 13.72 -16.52 -16.40
CA LYS A 40 13.82 -15.58 -17.52
C LYS A 40 12.51 -14.86 -17.77
N HIS A 41 11.39 -15.59 -17.76
CA HIS A 41 10.07 -14.99 -17.90
C HIS A 41 9.81 -13.91 -16.84
N TYR A 42 10.16 -14.17 -15.58
CA TYR A 42 9.91 -13.20 -14.50
C TYR A 42 10.92 -12.05 -14.45
N ILE A 43 12.14 -12.23 -14.96
CA ILE A 43 13.07 -11.12 -15.26
C ILE A 43 12.44 -10.16 -16.28
N ASP A 44 11.86 -10.70 -17.36
CA ASP A 44 11.20 -9.91 -18.40
C ASP A 44 9.95 -9.18 -17.85
N VAL A 45 9.12 -9.87 -17.06
CA VAL A 45 7.97 -9.26 -16.38
C VAL A 45 8.40 -8.08 -15.48
N CYS A 46 9.49 -8.21 -14.72
CA CYS A 46 10.00 -7.09 -13.91
C CYS A 46 10.39 -5.90 -14.80
N GLY A 47 11.04 -6.14 -15.94
CA GLY A 47 11.38 -5.10 -16.92
C GLY A 47 10.16 -4.37 -17.46
N ILE A 48 9.09 -5.11 -17.80
CA ILE A 48 7.81 -4.53 -18.26
C ILE A 48 7.19 -3.65 -17.16
N ILE A 49 7.17 -4.11 -15.91
CA ILE A 49 6.60 -3.34 -14.80
C ILE A 49 7.42 -2.07 -14.54
N VAL A 50 8.75 -2.15 -14.59
CA VAL A 50 9.64 -0.97 -14.49
C VAL A 50 9.33 0.03 -15.59
N HIS A 51 9.14 -0.43 -16.84
CA HIS A 51 8.77 0.43 -17.95
C HIS A 51 7.44 1.16 -17.71
N GLN A 52 6.41 0.46 -17.22
CA GLN A 52 5.13 1.08 -16.88
C GLN A 52 5.24 2.16 -15.80
N LEU A 53 6.11 1.96 -14.79
CA LEU A 53 6.37 2.96 -13.76
C LEU A 53 7.06 4.22 -14.31
N VAL A 54 7.89 4.06 -15.35
CA VAL A 54 8.59 5.16 -16.02
C VAL A 54 7.63 5.92 -16.94
N GLU A 55 6.86 5.21 -17.76
CA GLU A 55 5.90 5.81 -18.70
C GLU A 55 4.74 6.50 -18.00
N MET A 56 4.31 5.99 -16.85
CA MET A 56 3.13 6.44 -16.10
C MET A 56 1.87 6.58 -16.98
N PRO A 57 1.38 5.47 -17.57
CA PRO A 57 0.26 5.50 -18.51
C PRO A 57 -0.95 6.29 -17.98
N GLY A 58 -1.49 7.18 -18.81
CA GLY A 58 -2.68 7.98 -18.49
C GLY A 58 -2.41 9.25 -17.66
N LEU A 59 -1.16 9.60 -17.35
CA LEU A 59 -0.82 10.84 -16.66
C LEU A 59 0.05 11.77 -17.52
N SER A 60 -0.26 13.07 -17.51
CA SER A 60 0.65 14.09 -18.04
C SER A 60 1.85 14.25 -17.11
N HIS A 61 3.09 14.22 -17.65
CA HIS A 61 4.32 14.35 -16.87
C HIS A 61 4.38 15.62 -15.99
N ARG A 62 3.57 16.65 -16.32
CA ARG A 62 3.45 17.90 -15.56
C ARG A 62 2.59 17.79 -14.29
N ASN A 63 1.78 16.74 -14.16
CA ASN A 63 0.79 16.58 -13.09
C ASN A 63 1.16 15.48 -12.07
N ILE A 64 2.37 14.92 -12.14
CA ILE A 64 2.81 13.86 -11.22
C ILE A 64 3.39 14.51 -9.96
N SER A 65 2.78 14.21 -8.81
CA SER A 65 3.21 14.72 -7.51
C SER A 65 4.60 14.22 -7.12
N HIS A 66 5.26 14.95 -6.20
CA HIS A 66 6.53 14.53 -5.62
C HIS A 66 6.43 13.15 -4.95
N TRP A 67 5.30 12.84 -4.29
CA TRP A 67 5.11 11.56 -3.64
C TRP A 67 5.02 10.41 -4.65
N LYS A 68 4.21 10.56 -5.71
CA LYS A 68 4.11 9.54 -6.79
C LYS A 68 5.46 9.26 -7.44
N LYS A 69 6.28 10.30 -7.65
CA LYS A 69 7.66 10.16 -8.16
C LYS A 69 8.57 9.39 -7.19
N ALA A 70 8.54 9.76 -5.91
CA ALA A 70 9.33 9.07 -4.89
C ALA A 70 8.91 7.61 -4.75
N LYS A 71 7.60 7.32 -4.83
CA LYS A 71 7.09 5.95 -4.75
C LYS A 71 7.41 5.13 -6.00
N ALA A 72 7.29 5.69 -7.20
CA ALA A 72 7.74 5.06 -8.43
C ALA A 72 9.20 4.63 -8.34
N LYS A 73 10.06 5.53 -7.82
CA LYS A 73 11.48 5.25 -7.62
C LYS A 73 11.71 4.08 -6.66
N GLU A 74 11.04 4.07 -5.50
CA GLU A 74 11.13 2.96 -4.54
C GLU A 74 10.66 1.63 -5.16
N CYS A 75 9.57 1.64 -5.93
CA CYS A 75 9.08 0.44 -6.61
C CYS A 75 10.06 -0.06 -7.68
N ILE A 76 10.67 0.84 -8.44
CA ILE A 76 11.73 0.50 -9.39
C ILE A 76 12.92 -0.11 -8.64
N GLU A 77 13.36 0.47 -7.52
CA GLU A 77 14.46 -0.07 -6.71
C GLU A 77 14.14 -1.50 -6.20
N ASN A 78 12.92 -1.73 -5.70
CA ASN A 78 12.50 -3.07 -5.27
C ASN A 78 12.49 -4.10 -6.42
N LEU A 79 11.97 -3.71 -7.59
CA LEU A 79 11.92 -4.57 -8.78
C LEU A 79 13.32 -4.86 -9.32
N VAL A 80 14.23 -3.88 -9.29
CA VAL A 80 15.64 -4.08 -9.68
C VAL A 80 16.33 -5.05 -8.74
N ASN A 81 16.18 -4.89 -7.42
CA ASN A 81 16.73 -5.83 -6.44
C ASN A 81 16.18 -7.26 -6.65
N TYR A 82 14.87 -7.39 -6.88
CA TYR A 82 14.27 -8.70 -7.18
C TYR A 82 14.79 -9.28 -8.51
N THR A 83 15.00 -8.44 -9.52
CA THR A 83 15.60 -8.87 -10.80
C THR A 83 17.02 -9.37 -10.60
N GLU A 84 17.83 -8.71 -9.76
CA GLU A 84 19.17 -9.17 -9.40
C GLU A 84 19.15 -10.52 -8.69
N GLU A 85 18.20 -10.73 -7.77
CA GLU A 85 17.97 -12.03 -7.14
C GLU A 85 17.67 -13.11 -8.19
N LEU A 86 16.75 -12.86 -9.13
CA LEU A 86 16.41 -13.81 -10.19
C LEU A 86 17.59 -14.12 -11.11
N ILE A 87 18.38 -13.11 -11.49
CA ILE A 87 19.59 -13.29 -12.31
C ILE A 87 20.64 -14.09 -11.54
N ASN A 88 20.81 -13.84 -10.25
CA ASN A 88 21.72 -14.61 -9.41
C ASN A 88 21.29 -16.08 -9.29
N GLU A 89 20.00 -16.40 -9.46
CA GLU A 89 19.49 -17.77 -9.50
C GLU A 89 19.63 -18.45 -10.87
N LEU A 90 19.93 -17.70 -11.95
CA LEU A 90 20.28 -18.24 -13.26
C LEU A 90 21.72 -18.80 -13.30
N ASP A 91 21.98 -19.76 -12.40
CA ASP A 91 23.22 -20.52 -12.36
C ASP A 91 22.91 -22.02 -12.41
N ARG A 92 23.71 -22.76 -13.19
CA ARG A 92 23.52 -24.21 -13.38
C ARG A 92 23.48 -24.96 -12.06
N LYS A 93 24.43 -24.70 -11.15
CA LYS A 93 24.50 -25.44 -9.88
C LYS A 93 23.32 -25.09 -8.99
N LYS A 94 22.91 -23.82 -8.93
CA LYS A 94 21.74 -23.39 -8.15
C LYS A 94 20.45 -24.04 -8.64
N ILE A 95 20.20 -24.01 -9.96
CA ILE A 95 19.00 -24.62 -10.56
C ILE A 95 18.98 -26.13 -10.30
N GLU A 96 20.09 -26.83 -10.54
CA GLU A 96 20.17 -28.28 -10.29
C GLU A 96 19.93 -28.60 -8.81
N ASN A 97 20.53 -27.84 -7.89
CA ASN A 97 20.38 -28.06 -6.45
C ASN A 97 18.93 -27.84 -5.98
N TYR A 98 18.26 -26.81 -6.48
CA TYR A 98 16.85 -26.56 -6.20
C TYR A 98 15.96 -27.71 -6.70
N CYS A 99 16.15 -28.14 -7.94
CA CYS A 99 15.38 -29.23 -8.53
C CYS A 99 15.61 -30.56 -7.82
N ARG A 100 16.85 -30.85 -7.38
CA ARG A 100 17.15 -32.03 -6.55
C ARG A 100 16.40 -31.99 -5.22
N ARG A 101 16.41 -30.84 -4.53
CA ARG A 101 15.72 -30.65 -3.25
C ARG A 101 14.21 -30.91 -3.37
N ILE A 102 13.56 -30.33 -4.37
CA ILE A 102 12.12 -30.57 -4.66
C ILE A 102 11.84 -32.02 -5.00
N THR A 103 12.73 -32.67 -5.76
CA THR A 103 12.53 -34.08 -6.14
C THR A 103 12.74 -35.02 -4.94
N SER A 104 13.54 -34.62 -3.96
CA SER A 104 13.81 -35.37 -2.73
C SER A 104 12.84 -35.09 -1.57
N SER A 105 12.06 -34.00 -1.62
CA SER A 105 11.12 -33.67 -0.56
C SER A 105 9.87 -34.54 -0.64
N PHE A 106 9.65 -35.37 0.39
CA PHE A 106 8.45 -36.22 0.56
C PHE A 106 7.15 -35.42 0.79
N LEU A 107 7.18 -34.09 0.69
CA LEU A 107 6.04 -33.22 0.97
C LEU A 107 5.18 -33.05 -0.30
N PRO A 108 3.92 -33.53 -0.31
CA PRO A 108 3.07 -33.58 -1.51
C PRO A 108 2.64 -32.20 -2.06
N PHE A 109 2.97 -31.11 -1.38
CA PHE A 109 2.47 -29.77 -1.69
C PHE A 109 3.45 -28.84 -2.43
N SER A 110 4.75 -29.14 -2.51
CA SER A 110 5.74 -28.30 -3.22
C SER A 110 6.16 -28.93 -4.54
N ARG A 111 5.27 -28.92 -5.55
CA ARG A 111 5.57 -29.46 -6.90
C ARG A 111 6.04 -28.41 -7.90
N ASN A 112 5.94 -27.12 -7.57
CA ASN A 112 6.28 -26.07 -8.51
C ASN A 112 7.79 -25.91 -8.59
N VAL A 113 8.34 -26.09 -9.79
CA VAL A 113 9.75 -25.85 -10.08
C VAL A 113 10.11 -24.37 -9.98
N PHE A 114 9.14 -23.45 -9.90
CA PHE A 114 9.36 -22.05 -9.55
C PHE A 114 8.09 -21.44 -8.95
N GLU A 115 8.27 -20.60 -7.94
CA GLU A 115 7.21 -19.75 -7.41
C GLU A 115 7.69 -18.29 -7.38
N PRO A 116 7.10 -17.41 -8.20
CA PRO A 116 7.41 -15.98 -8.19
C PRO A 116 6.78 -15.28 -6.97
N ASP A 117 7.38 -14.16 -6.56
CA ASP A 117 6.78 -13.29 -5.55
C ASP A 117 5.71 -12.40 -6.20
N ILE A 118 4.55 -12.98 -6.47
CA ILE A 118 3.39 -12.28 -7.07
C ILE A 118 2.97 -11.07 -6.23
N THR A 119 3.14 -11.16 -4.91
CA THR A 119 2.81 -10.09 -3.97
C THR A 119 3.74 -8.90 -4.22
N LEU A 120 5.06 -9.13 -4.29
CA LEU A 120 6.04 -8.09 -4.64
C LEU A 120 5.75 -7.47 -6.01
N LEU A 121 5.49 -8.26 -7.05
CA LEU A 121 5.23 -7.75 -8.40
C LEU A 121 3.98 -6.87 -8.43
N THR A 122 2.91 -7.32 -7.81
CA THR A 122 1.63 -6.58 -7.76
C THR A 122 1.81 -5.27 -6.99
N LEU A 123 2.44 -5.34 -5.82
CA LEU A 123 2.67 -4.21 -4.91
C LEU A 123 3.82 -3.29 -5.32
N ASN A 124 4.47 -3.56 -6.46
CA ASN A 124 5.40 -2.63 -7.08
C ASN A 124 4.97 -2.25 -8.50
N SER A 125 3.78 -2.65 -8.94
CA SER A 125 3.24 -2.25 -10.25
C SER A 125 2.70 -0.81 -10.25
N TYR A 126 2.70 -0.16 -11.42
CA TYR A 126 2.15 1.19 -11.59
C TYR A 126 0.70 1.28 -11.13
N TYR A 127 -0.13 0.38 -11.65
CA TYR A 127 -1.55 0.33 -11.32
C TYR A 127 -1.78 -0.03 -9.86
N GLY A 128 -1.02 -0.97 -9.28
CA GLY A 128 -1.15 -1.35 -7.87
C GLY A 128 -0.76 -0.23 -6.91
N VAL A 129 0.36 0.45 -7.15
CA VAL A 129 0.94 1.36 -6.14
C VAL A 129 0.57 2.81 -6.36
N ILE A 130 0.63 3.28 -7.61
CA ILE A 130 0.57 4.70 -7.92
C ILE A 130 -0.85 5.09 -8.32
N LEU A 131 -1.48 4.29 -9.19
CA LEU A 131 -2.81 4.64 -9.68
C LEU A 131 -3.91 4.35 -8.65
N THR A 132 -3.79 3.26 -7.90
CA THR A 132 -4.93 2.75 -7.13
C THR A 132 -4.79 2.87 -5.63
N ASP A 133 -3.58 2.96 -5.05
CA ASP A 133 -3.27 3.19 -3.61
C ASP A 133 -4.42 2.92 -2.61
N VAL A 134 -4.92 1.69 -2.63
CA VAL A 134 -6.09 1.22 -1.87
C VAL A 134 -5.78 0.05 -0.94
N TYR A 135 -4.54 -0.46 -0.93
CA TYR A 135 -4.13 -1.60 -0.11
C TYR A 135 -4.30 -1.39 1.40
N TRP A 136 -4.40 -0.14 1.86
CA TRP A 136 -4.70 0.20 3.24
C TRP A 136 -6.17 -0.03 3.63
N ILE A 137 -7.08 -0.18 2.66
CA ILE A 137 -8.53 -0.37 2.86
C ILE A 137 -8.81 -1.84 3.20
N PRO A 138 -9.19 -2.18 4.45
CA PRO A 138 -9.26 -3.59 4.88
C PRO A 138 -10.35 -4.43 4.21
N ASP A 139 -11.41 -3.80 3.69
CA ASP A 139 -12.53 -4.46 3.02
C ASP A 139 -12.39 -4.55 1.49
N LEU A 140 -11.21 -4.19 0.97
CA LEU A 140 -10.82 -4.56 -0.38
C LEU A 140 -10.17 -5.93 -0.35
N THR A 141 -10.66 -6.88 -1.16
CA THR A 141 -10.02 -8.19 -1.23
C THR A 141 -8.68 -8.08 -1.96
N ILE A 142 -7.74 -8.97 -1.64
CA ILE A 142 -6.45 -9.06 -2.36
C ILE A 142 -6.70 -9.29 -3.86
N TYR A 143 -7.68 -10.15 -4.20
CA TYR A 143 -8.04 -10.40 -5.60
C TYR A 143 -8.55 -9.14 -6.31
N GLU A 144 -9.40 -8.34 -5.67
CA GLU A 144 -9.86 -7.07 -6.26
C GLU A 144 -8.71 -6.08 -6.41
N ALA A 145 -7.85 -5.95 -5.41
CA ALA A 145 -6.66 -5.13 -5.51
C ALA A 145 -5.74 -5.58 -6.66
N MET A 146 -5.63 -6.90 -6.88
CA MET A 146 -4.91 -7.48 -8.03
C MET A 146 -5.61 -7.20 -9.37
N GLN A 147 -6.94 -7.34 -9.47
CA GLN A 147 -7.68 -7.04 -10.70
C GLN A 147 -7.61 -5.55 -11.05
N ILE A 148 -7.65 -4.68 -10.04
CA ILE A 148 -7.45 -3.24 -10.18
C ILE A 148 -6.01 -2.93 -10.62
N ALA A 149 -5.02 -3.58 -9.99
CA ALA A 149 -3.61 -3.46 -10.36
C ALA A 149 -3.30 -4.05 -11.74
N GLY A 150 -4.08 -5.02 -12.22
CA GLY A 150 -3.97 -5.56 -13.57
C GLY A 150 -4.70 -4.72 -14.63
N GLY A 151 -5.39 -3.64 -14.25
CA GLY A 151 -6.25 -2.86 -15.16
C GLY A 151 -7.53 -3.58 -15.59
N ASN A 152 -7.84 -4.73 -14.99
CA ASN A 152 -8.98 -5.59 -15.32
C ASN A 152 -10.27 -5.19 -14.58
N LEU A 153 -10.16 -4.55 -13.41
CA LEU A 153 -11.28 -4.00 -12.66
C LEU A 153 -11.24 -2.47 -12.68
N LYS A 154 -12.35 -1.88 -13.10
CA LYS A 154 -12.55 -0.43 -13.09
C LYS A 154 -12.68 0.08 -11.65
N VAL A 155 -11.85 1.06 -11.27
CA VAL A 155 -11.85 1.68 -9.93
C VAL A 155 -13.22 2.28 -9.60
N GLU A 156 -13.97 2.69 -10.63
CA GLU A 156 -15.34 3.21 -10.54
C GLU A 156 -16.30 2.25 -9.85
N GLU A 157 -16.08 0.94 -9.94
CA GLU A 157 -16.95 -0.06 -9.30
C GLU A 157 -16.89 -0.02 -7.78
N LEU A 158 -15.79 0.48 -7.20
CA LEU A 158 -15.65 0.65 -5.76
C LEU A 158 -16.68 1.64 -5.21
N GLY A 159 -17.10 2.63 -6.00
CA GLY A 159 -18.10 3.63 -5.59
C GLY A 159 -19.43 3.01 -5.14
N LYS A 160 -19.81 1.85 -5.69
CA LYS A 160 -21.02 1.10 -5.33
C LYS A 160 -21.03 0.65 -3.86
N ARG A 161 -19.87 0.63 -3.18
CA ARG A 161 -19.71 0.18 -1.79
C ARG A 161 -19.85 1.31 -0.76
N THR A 162 -19.95 2.57 -1.20
CA THR A 162 -20.14 3.73 -0.31
C THR A 162 -21.30 3.55 0.69
N PRO A 163 -22.48 3.00 0.31
CA PRO A 163 -23.57 2.76 1.25
C PRO A 163 -23.22 1.78 2.38
N SER A 164 -22.52 0.69 2.04
CA SER A 164 -22.04 -0.29 3.04
C SER A 164 -21.06 0.38 4.01
N LYS A 165 -20.14 1.20 3.48
CA LYS A 165 -19.18 1.94 4.30
C LYS A 165 -19.87 2.95 5.23
N LYS A 166 -20.88 3.69 4.75
CA LYS A 166 -21.74 4.56 5.57
C LYS A 166 -22.38 3.79 6.73
N SER A 167 -22.90 2.58 6.47
CA SER A 167 -23.49 1.73 7.52
C SER A 167 -22.45 1.33 8.58
N GLN A 168 -21.24 0.94 8.17
CA GLN A 168 -20.16 0.60 9.10
C GLN A 168 -19.76 1.78 9.98
N ILE A 169 -19.64 2.99 9.39
CA ILE A 169 -19.34 4.23 10.12
C ILE A 169 -20.44 4.50 11.16
N ASN A 170 -21.71 4.45 10.76
CA ASN A 170 -22.83 4.70 11.66
C ASN A 170 -22.86 3.70 12.83
N GLN A 171 -22.56 2.43 12.56
CA GLN A 171 -22.46 1.40 13.59
C GLN A 171 -21.31 1.67 14.56
N LEU A 172 -20.13 2.04 14.05
CA LEU A 172 -18.96 2.39 14.88
C LEU A 172 -19.27 3.56 15.82
N LEU A 173 -19.89 4.62 15.29
CA LEU A 173 -20.29 5.80 16.06
C LEU A 173 -21.33 5.44 17.12
N LYS A 174 -22.37 4.69 16.75
CA LYS A 174 -23.45 4.25 17.65
C LYS A 174 -22.93 3.39 18.80
N ASN A 175 -21.95 2.53 18.54
CA ASN A 175 -21.39 1.62 19.54
C ASN A 175 -20.45 2.31 20.53
N ASN A 176 -19.93 3.52 20.22
CA ASN A 176 -18.95 4.22 21.05
C ASN A 176 -19.33 5.69 21.30
N PRO A 177 -20.55 5.99 21.79
CA PRO A 177 -21.09 7.35 21.80
C PRO A 177 -20.31 8.30 22.72
N LYS A 178 -19.77 7.80 23.84
CA LYS A 178 -19.03 8.60 24.82
C LYS A 178 -17.74 9.20 24.23
N ILE A 179 -16.95 8.37 23.55
CA ILE A 179 -15.69 8.79 22.92
C ILE A 179 -15.98 9.80 21.80
N PHE A 180 -16.96 9.51 20.95
CA PHE A 180 -17.26 10.35 19.80
C PHE A 180 -18.03 11.63 20.13
N GLN A 181 -18.60 11.77 21.34
CA GLN A 181 -19.26 13.00 21.78
C GLN A 181 -18.33 14.22 21.74
N ILE A 182 -17.05 14.04 22.02
CA ILE A 182 -16.04 15.12 22.00
C ILE A 182 -15.85 15.66 20.58
N TYR A 183 -16.14 14.84 19.55
CA TYR A 183 -15.96 15.15 18.13
C TYR A 183 -17.27 15.59 17.44
N ARG A 184 -18.32 15.89 18.21
CA ARG A 184 -19.69 16.11 17.69
C ARG A 184 -19.80 17.15 16.57
N SER A 185 -19.02 18.22 16.62
CA SER A 185 -19.01 19.25 15.56
C SER A 185 -18.64 18.66 14.20
N HIS A 186 -17.63 17.77 14.15
CA HIS A 186 -17.21 17.08 12.93
C HIS A 186 -18.22 16.01 12.51
N LEU A 187 -18.87 15.34 13.46
CA LEU A 187 -19.92 14.35 13.14
C LEU A 187 -21.11 14.99 12.42
N ASN A 188 -21.51 16.20 12.82
CA ASN A 188 -22.57 16.94 12.12
C ASN A 188 -22.19 17.23 10.66
N THR A 189 -20.93 17.57 10.39
CA THR A 189 -20.42 17.78 9.03
C THR A 189 -20.39 16.48 8.22
N ILE A 190 -20.04 15.36 8.85
CA ILE A 190 -20.06 14.02 8.24
C ILE A 190 -21.50 13.63 7.87
N ASP A 191 -22.47 13.86 8.74
CA ASP A 191 -23.88 13.62 8.45
C ASP A 191 -24.35 14.44 7.25
N GLU A 192 -23.95 15.71 7.17
CA GLU A 192 -24.26 16.56 6.02
C GLU A 192 -23.58 16.05 4.75
N ALA A 193 -22.33 15.59 4.83
CA ALA A 193 -21.64 14.98 3.71
C ALA A 193 -22.43 13.78 3.16
N PHE A 194 -22.92 12.90 4.03
CA PHE A 194 -23.71 11.74 3.60
C PHE A 194 -25.09 12.12 3.05
N LYS A 195 -25.70 13.23 3.48
CA LYS A 195 -26.91 13.76 2.82
C LYS A 195 -26.58 14.28 1.42
N CYS A 196 -25.43 14.92 1.22
CA CYS A 196 -24.98 15.31 -0.12
C CYS A 196 -24.81 14.08 -1.02
N TYR A 197 -24.22 13.00 -0.50
CA TYR A 197 -24.11 11.73 -1.23
C TYR A 197 -25.50 11.18 -1.62
N ASP A 198 -26.44 11.12 -0.69
CA ASP A 198 -27.80 10.62 -0.96
C ASP A 198 -28.54 11.47 -2.02
N LYS A 199 -28.16 12.75 -2.18
CA LYS A 199 -28.65 13.69 -3.21
C LYS A 199 -27.82 13.69 -4.51
N ASN A 200 -26.85 12.78 -4.66
CA ASN A 200 -25.90 12.72 -5.78
C ASN A 200 -25.02 13.98 -5.96
N ILE A 201 -24.79 14.75 -4.89
CA ILE A 201 -23.92 15.92 -4.88
C ILE A 201 -22.50 15.50 -4.48
N ASN A 202 -21.83 14.73 -5.34
CA ASN A 202 -20.56 14.06 -5.02
C ASN A 202 -19.41 15.03 -4.68
N LYS A 203 -19.33 16.20 -5.33
CA LYS A 203 -18.30 17.21 -5.03
C LYS A 203 -18.40 17.69 -3.58
N ALA A 204 -19.60 18.06 -3.15
CA ALA A 204 -19.86 18.51 -1.79
C ALA A 204 -19.62 17.39 -0.79
N PHE A 205 -20.13 16.18 -1.07
CA PHE A 205 -19.87 14.99 -0.25
C PHE A 205 -18.38 14.77 -0.01
N ASN A 206 -17.59 14.69 -1.08
CA ASN A 206 -16.17 14.44 -0.97
C ASN A 206 -15.47 15.57 -0.22
N LEU A 207 -15.74 16.84 -0.53
CA LEU A 207 -15.12 18.00 0.14
C LEU A 207 -15.41 18.00 1.65
N LEU A 208 -16.67 17.83 2.03
CA LEU A 208 -17.09 17.81 3.44
C LEU A 208 -16.43 16.65 4.20
N LEU A 209 -16.31 15.47 3.57
CA LEU A 209 -15.58 14.35 4.17
C LEU A 209 -14.11 14.70 4.40
N LEU A 210 -13.41 15.26 3.41
CA LEU A 210 -11.99 15.62 3.55
C LEU A 210 -11.78 16.62 4.70
N THR A 211 -12.59 17.68 4.74
CA THR A 211 -12.52 18.70 5.79
C THR A 211 -12.80 18.08 7.17
N SER A 212 -13.78 17.18 7.26
CA SER A 212 -14.12 16.49 8.52
C SER A 212 -12.99 15.58 8.98
N ILE A 213 -12.36 14.82 8.07
CA ILE A 213 -11.23 13.94 8.39
C ILE A 213 -10.03 14.74 8.89
N GLU A 214 -9.71 15.87 8.24
CA GLU A 214 -8.63 16.75 8.72
C GLU A 214 -8.94 17.29 10.12
N GLY A 215 -10.17 17.76 10.35
CA GLY A 215 -10.63 18.25 11.65
C GLY A 215 -10.54 17.19 12.76
N LEU A 216 -11.07 15.99 12.51
CA LEU A 216 -10.99 14.84 13.40
C LEU A 216 -9.53 14.49 13.75
N THR A 217 -8.65 14.48 12.75
CA THR A 217 -7.23 14.14 12.93
C THR A 217 -6.52 15.19 13.80
N ARG A 218 -6.81 16.48 13.59
CA ARG A 218 -6.25 17.57 14.39
C ARG A 218 -6.74 17.52 15.83
N GLN A 219 -8.04 17.30 16.04
CA GLN A 219 -8.61 17.20 17.37
C GLN A 219 -8.08 15.96 18.13
N LEU A 220 -7.88 14.83 17.44
CA LEU A 220 -7.18 13.68 18.01
C LEU A 220 -5.73 14.02 18.39
N GLY A 221 -5.00 14.72 17.51
CA GLY A 221 -3.63 15.12 17.80
C GLY A 221 -3.52 16.05 19.01
N GLN A 222 -4.45 16.99 19.17
CA GLN A 222 -4.55 17.85 20.37
C GLN A 222 -4.74 17.02 21.64
N TYR A 223 -5.68 16.06 21.60
CA TYR A 223 -5.90 15.12 22.69
C TYR A 223 -4.62 14.34 23.02
N LEU A 224 -3.93 13.80 22.01
CA LEU A 224 -2.71 13.01 22.21
C LEU A 224 -1.54 13.83 22.73
N VAL A 225 -1.35 15.09 22.29
CA VAL A 225 -0.31 15.97 22.83
C VAL A 225 -0.45 16.12 24.34
N SER A 226 -1.68 16.32 24.83
CA SER A 226 -1.96 16.37 26.27
C SER A 226 -1.71 15.01 26.94
N LYS A 227 -2.24 13.92 26.41
CA LYS A 227 -2.12 12.58 27.03
C LYS A 227 -0.71 12.01 27.01
N GLN A 228 0.08 12.33 25.98
CA GLN A 228 1.47 11.91 25.85
C GLN A 228 2.44 12.85 26.56
N ASN A 229 1.97 13.96 27.16
CA ASN A 229 2.79 15.02 27.76
C ASN A 229 3.87 15.54 26.79
N LEU A 230 3.46 15.90 25.57
CA LEU A 230 4.35 16.48 24.57
C LEU A 230 4.41 18.01 24.75
N ASP A 231 5.62 18.56 24.87
CA ASP A 231 5.83 20.01 24.93
C ASP A 231 5.76 20.64 23.53
N VAL A 232 4.55 20.75 22.99
CA VAL A 232 4.29 21.25 21.64
C VAL A 232 3.05 22.12 21.58
N ASN A 233 3.19 23.34 21.07
CA ASN A 233 2.05 24.17 20.69
C ASN A 233 1.50 23.75 19.30
N VAL A 234 0.45 22.93 19.29
CA VAL A 234 -0.27 22.46 18.10
C VAL A 234 -0.88 23.57 17.23
N HIS A 235 -1.05 24.77 17.77
CA HIS A 235 -1.59 25.94 17.05
C HIS A 235 -0.51 26.81 16.41
N SER A 236 0.77 26.44 16.53
CA SER A 236 1.86 27.13 15.85
C SER A 236 1.75 26.99 14.33
N ASP A 237 2.14 28.04 13.60
CA ASP A 237 2.20 28.05 12.13
C ASP A 237 3.02 26.90 11.54
N LYS A 238 3.97 26.36 12.31
CA LYS A 238 4.77 25.19 11.96
C LYS A 238 3.91 23.96 11.61
N TYR A 239 2.67 23.89 12.11
CA TYR A 239 1.72 22.76 11.98
C TYR A 239 0.42 23.13 11.21
N ASN A 240 0.41 24.25 10.48
CA ASN A 240 -0.78 24.70 9.72
C ASN A 240 -1.22 23.71 8.65
N SER A 241 -0.33 22.90 8.08
CA SER A 241 -0.72 21.81 7.18
C SER A 241 -0.86 20.48 7.92
N LEU A 242 -1.82 19.65 7.52
CA LEU A 242 -2.00 18.29 8.06
C LEU A 242 -0.71 17.46 7.94
N ASP A 243 0.04 17.67 6.85
CA ASP A 243 1.35 17.07 6.62
C ASP A 243 2.37 17.45 7.71
N ALA A 244 2.51 18.73 8.01
CA ALA A 244 3.43 19.19 9.04
C ALA A 244 2.96 18.80 10.44
N PHE A 245 1.64 18.83 10.69
CA PHE A 245 1.03 18.38 11.92
C PHE A 245 1.37 16.91 12.22
N LEU A 246 1.19 16.02 11.25
CA LEU A 246 1.53 14.60 11.42
C LEU A 246 3.05 14.36 11.49
N ARG A 247 3.87 15.05 10.67
CA ARG A 247 5.31 14.72 10.56
C ARG A 247 6.18 15.34 11.65
N LYS A 248 5.92 16.60 12.03
CA LYS A 248 6.85 17.39 12.84
C LYS A 248 6.61 17.29 14.34
N ILE A 249 5.44 16.79 14.76
CA ILE A 249 5.14 16.52 16.17
C ILE A 249 5.79 15.17 16.54
N PRO A 250 6.56 15.08 17.64
CA PRO A 250 7.25 13.86 18.06
C PRO A 250 6.30 12.89 18.76
N TRP A 251 5.35 12.34 18.01
CA TRP A 251 4.37 11.38 18.50
C TRP A 251 5.04 10.15 19.13
N LYS A 252 4.60 9.76 20.33
CA LYS A 252 5.07 8.51 20.97
C LYS A 252 4.51 7.27 20.25
N GLU A 253 5.28 6.20 20.25
CA GLU A 253 4.90 4.90 19.71
C GLU A 253 4.08 4.13 20.76
N GLU A 254 2.77 4.11 20.58
CA GLU A 254 1.84 3.48 21.55
C GLU A 254 0.70 2.72 20.88
N ILE A 255 0.53 2.85 19.57
CA ILE A 255 -0.52 2.17 18.81
C ILE A 255 0.00 0.80 18.38
N LYS A 256 -0.62 -0.26 18.90
CA LYS A 256 -0.27 -1.63 18.56
C LYS A 256 -0.84 -2.03 17.19
N ILE A 257 -0.02 -2.65 16.34
CA ILE A 257 -0.42 -3.11 15.01
C ILE A 257 0.39 -4.34 14.57
N SER A 258 -0.22 -5.27 13.83
CA SER A 258 0.53 -6.36 13.17
C SER A 258 1.49 -5.84 12.10
N LYS A 259 2.66 -6.47 11.93
CA LYS A 259 3.58 -6.20 10.82
C LYS A 259 2.90 -6.24 9.44
N THR A 260 1.99 -7.19 9.21
CA THR A 260 1.24 -7.30 7.94
C THR A 260 0.43 -6.04 7.63
N ARG A 261 -0.39 -5.58 8.58
CA ARG A 261 -1.16 -4.34 8.41
C ARG A 261 -0.27 -3.11 8.29
N LEU A 262 0.88 -3.07 8.96
CA LEU A 262 1.85 -1.98 8.81
C LEU A 262 2.42 -1.93 7.37
N ALA A 263 2.75 -3.09 6.80
CA ALA A 263 3.22 -3.18 5.42
C ALA A 263 2.15 -2.70 4.43
N LEU A 264 0.89 -3.10 4.61
CA LEU A 264 -0.24 -2.61 3.81
C LEU A 264 -0.48 -1.10 3.96
N LEU A 265 -0.31 -0.54 5.16
CA LEU A 265 -0.51 0.89 5.44
C LEU A 265 0.60 1.78 4.87
N THR A 266 1.83 1.27 4.79
CA THR A 266 2.99 2.05 4.35
C THR A 266 3.43 1.71 2.93
N SER A 267 2.93 0.61 2.39
CA SER A 267 3.37 0.01 1.14
C SER A 267 4.87 -0.30 1.14
N HIS A 268 5.48 -0.52 2.31
CA HIS A 268 6.86 -0.96 2.47
C HIS A 268 6.88 -2.46 2.70
N TYR A 269 7.25 -3.20 1.67
CA TYR A 269 7.38 -4.65 1.69
C TYR A 269 8.85 -5.01 1.58
N LYS A 270 9.36 -5.80 2.52
CA LYS A 270 10.69 -6.41 2.36
C LYS A 270 10.53 -7.64 1.46
N SER A 271 11.37 -7.79 0.44
CA SER A 271 11.48 -9.10 -0.23
C SER A 271 11.94 -10.11 0.81
N ILE A 272 11.37 -11.31 0.77
CA ILE A 272 11.79 -12.42 1.61
C ILE A 272 12.34 -13.47 0.67
N ASN A 273 13.64 -13.75 0.79
CA ASN A 273 14.23 -14.86 0.08
C ASN A 273 13.87 -16.17 0.81
N TYR A 274 12.73 -16.75 0.45
CA TYR A 274 12.27 -18.04 1.02
C TYR A 274 13.23 -19.21 0.76
N ASN A 275 14.23 -19.05 -0.10
CA ASN A 275 15.22 -20.08 -0.39
C ASN A 275 16.45 -20.03 0.54
N ASP A 276 16.61 -18.97 1.34
CA ASP A 276 17.67 -18.89 2.34
C ASP A 276 17.22 -19.59 3.65
N PRO A 277 17.87 -20.71 4.05
CA PRO A 277 17.52 -21.44 5.26
C PRO A 277 17.79 -20.67 6.56
N LEU A 278 18.50 -19.54 6.50
CA LEU A 278 18.74 -18.64 7.63
C LEU A 278 17.82 -17.41 7.62
N VAL A 279 16.90 -17.31 6.65
CA VAL A 279 16.00 -16.15 6.55
C VAL A 279 15.04 -16.14 7.75
N ASP A 280 14.99 -15.02 8.47
CA ASP A 280 13.98 -14.81 9.50
C ASP A 280 12.63 -14.62 8.80
N LEU A 281 11.83 -15.70 8.78
CA LEU A 281 10.51 -15.67 8.18
C LEU A 281 9.66 -14.60 8.89
N PRO A 282 8.91 -13.79 8.15
CA PRO A 282 8.04 -12.80 8.76
C PRO A 282 7.09 -13.51 9.70
N LYS A 283 6.98 -12.99 10.92
CA LYS A 283 5.94 -13.40 11.86
C LYS A 283 4.74 -12.49 11.60
N PRO A 284 3.73 -12.93 10.82
CA PRO A 284 2.71 -12.03 10.26
C PRO A 284 1.83 -11.38 11.33
N PHE A 285 1.70 -12.04 12.49
CA PHE A 285 0.96 -11.57 13.67
C PHE A 285 1.85 -10.92 14.71
N GLU A 286 3.15 -10.76 14.46
CA GLU A 286 4.01 -10.01 15.35
C GLU A 286 3.51 -8.57 15.41
N GLU A 287 3.25 -8.14 16.63
CA GLU A 287 2.73 -6.82 16.91
C GLU A 287 3.88 -5.87 17.21
N VAL A 288 3.84 -4.72 16.55
CA VAL A 288 4.78 -3.62 16.73
C VAL A 288 4.02 -2.38 17.21
N PHE A 289 4.71 -1.50 17.93
CA PHE A 289 4.18 -0.21 18.31
C PHE A 289 4.51 0.81 17.23
N ILE A 290 3.52 1.60 16.85
CA ILE A 290 3.67 2.71 15.91
C ILE A 290 3.09 3.98 16.51
N ASN A 291 3.42 5.10 15.89
CA ASN A 291 2.91 6.41 16.27
C ASN A 291 1.79 6.88 15.35
N LEU A 292 1.16 8.02 15.69
CA LEU A 292 0.04 8.59 14.95
C LEU A 292 0.41 8.90 13.48
N LYS A 293 1.61 9.44 13.25
CA LYS A 293 2.13 9.73 11.90
C LYS A 293 2.08 8.48 11.04
N THR A 294 2.67 7.38 11.50
CA THR A 294 2.72 6.12 10.74
C THR A 294 1.33 5.56 10.51
N ARG A 295 0.42 5.65 11.49
CA ARG A 295 -0.94 5.12 11.37
C ARG A 295 -1.78 5.84 10.31
N LEU A 296 -1.63 7.16 10.21
CA LEU A 296 -2.44 8.03 9.35
C LEU A 296 -1.66 8.60 8.15
N ASP A 297 -0.51 8.02 7.82
CA ASP A 297 0.36 8.54 6.74
C ASP A 297 -0.34 8.52 5.37
N PHE A 298 -1.25 7.56 5.15
CA PHE A 298 -2.07 7.47 3.94
C PHE A 298 -2.93 8.73 3.69
N LEU A 299 -3.32 9.47 4.75
CA LEU A 299 -4.04 10.74 4.59
C LEU A 299 -3.18 11.80 3.90
N ARG A 300 -1.87 11.81 4.15
CA ARG A 300 -0.94 12.75 3.53
C ARG A 300 -0.80 12.46 2.04
N ARG A 301 -0.77 11.18 1.68
CA ARG A 301 -0.69 10.67 0.31
C ARG A 301 -1.94 11.04 -0.50
N ARG A 302 -3.13 10.88 0.10
CA ARG A 302 -4.40 11.10 -0.61
C ARG A 302 -4.89 12.54 -0.57
N PHE A 303 -4.85 13.21 0.57
CA PHE A 303 -5.61 14.44 0.79
C PHE A 303 -4.87 15.73 0.50
N LYS A 304 -3.53 15.75 0.59
CA LYS A 304 -2.77 16.94 0.20
C LYS A 304 -2.92 17.22 -1.30
N GLU A 305 -2.76 16.18 -2.12
CA GLU A 305 -2.81 16.29 -3.58
C GLU A 305 -4.22 16.67 -4.07
N ASN A 306 -5.25 15.92 -3.67
CA ASN A 306 -6.60 16.21 -4.12
C ASN A 306 -7.12 17.56 -3.61
N ARG A 307 -6.79 17.95 -2.37
CA ARG A 307 -7.27 19.22 -1.82
C ARG A 307 -6.65 20.40 -2.55
N ASP A 308 -5.34 20.39 -2.77
CA ASP A 308 -4.67 21.47 -3.48
C ASP A 308 -5.16 21.54 -4.95
N LEU A 309 -5.35 20.39 -5.61
CA LEU A 309 -5.90 20.32 -6.97
C LEU A 309 -7.38 20.75 -7.03
N VAL A 310 -8.20 20.45 -6.02
CA VAL A 310 -9.60 20.91 -5.90
C VAL A 310 -9.67 22.41 -5.65
N LEU A 311 -8.86 22.94 -4.73
CA LEU A 311 -8.82 24.37 -4.40
C LEU A 311 -8.33 25.22 -5.59
N HIS A 312 -7.49 24.66 -6.44
CA HIS A 312 -7.01 25.30 -7.67
C HIS A 312 -7.85 24.99 -8.91
N GLY A 313 -8.96 24.24 -8.78
CA GLY A 313 -9.87 23.90 -9.89
C GLY A 313 -9.28 22.95 -10.94
N GLN A 314 -8.21 22.24 -10.59
CA GLN A 314 -7.42 21.38 -11.47
C GLN A 314 -7.80 19.89 -11.39
N GLU A 315 -8.53 19.47 -10.34
CA GLU A 315 -9.01 18.10 -10.20
C GLU A 315 -10.37 17.89 -10.89
N THR A 316 -10.36 17.32 -12.08
CA THR A 316 -11.58 17.13 -12.90
C THR A 316 -12.40 15.90 -12.51
N ASP A 317 -11.80 14.93 -11.79
CA ASP A 317 -12.44 13.65 -11.43
C ASP A 317 -12.92 13.59 -9.97
N TYR A 318 -12.94 14.71 -9.26
CA TYR A 318 -13.31 14.74 -7.83
C TYR A 318 -14.78 14.41 -7.56
N ASP A 319 -15.65 14.51 -8.56
CA ASP A 319 -17.06 14.13 -8.48
C ASP A 319 -17.32 12.64 -8.76
N LYS A 320 -16.28 11.88 -9.12
CA LYS A 320 -16.43 10.47 -9.46
C LYS A 320 -16.82 9.65 -8.22
N PRO A 321 -17.78 8.70 -8.35
CA PRO A 321 -18.28 7.90 -7.24
C PRO A 321 -17.22 7.12 -6.45
N TYR A 322 -16.13 6.68 -7.09
CA TYR A 322 -15.07 5.91 -6.40
C TYR A 322 -14.37 6.73 -5.30
N ASN A 323 -14.25 8.05 -5.48
CA ASN A 323 -13.72 8.94 -4.45
C ASN A 323 -14.59 8.92 -3.19
N GLY A 324 -15.89 8.72 -3.35
CA GLY A 324 -16.83 8.56 -2.25
C GLY A 324 -16.51 7.37 -1.35
N TYR A 325 -16.24 6.21 -1.96
CA TYR A 325 -15.86 5.01 -1.21
C TYR A 325 -14.50 5.18 -0.53
N ILE A 326 -13.49 5.65 -1.24
CA ILE A 326 -12.14 5.83 -0.70
C ILE A 326 -12.15 6.84 0.47
N ASN A 327 -12.82 7.98 0.30
CA ASN A 327 -12.92 9.00 1.35
C ASN A 327 -13.70 8.49 2.57
N SER A 328 -14.76 7.69 2.36
CA SER A 328 -15.50 7.07 3.45
C SER A 328 -14.65 6.00 4.17
N SER A 329 -13.85 5.23 3.45
CA SER A 329 -12.90 4.28 4.03
C SER A 329 -11.82 4.98 4.86
N ALA A 330 -11.35 6.15 4.40
CA ALA A 330 -10.40 6.97 5.13
C ALA A 330 -11.01 7.53 6.43
N LEU A 331 -12.26 7.99 6.37
CA LEU A 331 -13.02 8.40 7.55
C LEU A 331 -13.14 7.25 8.56
N TYR A 332 -13.52 6.06 8.11
CA TYR A 332 -13.63 4.89 8.98
C TYR A 332 -12.29 4.59 9.69
N GLU A 333 -11.17 4.60 8.96
CA GLU A 333 -9.84 4.35 9.53
C GLU A 333 -9.42 5.42 10.56
N VAL A 334 -9.81 6.68 10.35
CA VAL A 334 -9.59 7.76 11.33
C VAL A 334 -10.43 7.58 12.57
N LEU A 335 -11.73 7.24 12.44
CA LEU A 335 -12.60 6.95 13.58
C LEU A 335 -12.12 5.74 14.39
N GLU A 336 -11.66 4.68 13.73
CA GLU A 336 -11.00 3.53 14.37
C GLU A 336 -9.73 3.94 15.12
N THR A 337 -8.93 4.82 14.54
CA THR A 337 -7.70 5.32 15.18
C THR A 337 -8.02 6.16 16.41
N ILE A 338 -9.04 7.04 16.34
CA ILE A 338 -9.56 7.78 17.50
C ILE A 338 -9.96 6.80 18.60
N LEU A 339 -10.79 5.82 18.29
CA LEU A 339 -11.28 4.83 19.24
C LEU A 339 -10.12 4.10 19.95
N LYS A 340 -9.11 3.67 19.19
CA LYS A 340 -7.92 2.99 19.74
C LYS A 340 -7.13 3.91 20.67
N CYS A 341 -6.84 5.13 20.23
CA CYS A 341 -6.08 6.09 21.03
C CYS A 341 -6.78 6.45 22.34
N HIS A 342 -8.10 6.69 22.33
CA HIS A 342 -8.85 6.94 23.56
C HIS A 342 -8.81 5.74 24.50
N LYS A 343 -9.03 4.51 23.99
CA LYS A 343 -8.94 3.29 24.81
C LYS A 343 -7.56 3.06 25.44
N ILE A 344 -6.48 3.48 24.79
CA ILE A 344 -5.11 3.38 25.35
C ILE A 344 -4.94 4.29 26.57
N HIS A 345 -5.59 5.45 26.57
CA HIS A 345 -5.43 6.50 27.59
C HIS A 345 -6.60 6.61 28.58
N GLU A 346 -7.67 5.83 28.38
CA GLU A 346 -8.73 5.58 29.38
C GLU A 346 -8.38 4.42 30.32
N ASN A 347 -7.52 3.49 29.88
CA ASN A 347 -7.09 2.31 30.66
C ASN A 347 -5.75 2.52 31.40
N LYS A 348 -5.26 3.75 31.46
CA LYS A 348 -4.09 4.19 32.25
C LYS A 348 -4.55 5.24 33.24
#